data_AF-A0A1E4LK90-F1
#
_entry.id   AF-A0A1E4LK90-F1
#
_cell.length_a   1.000
_cell.length_b   1.000
_cell.length_c   1.000
_cell.angle_alpha   90.00
_cell.angle_beta   90.00
_cell.angle_gamma   90.00
#
_symmetry.space_group_name_H-M   'P 1'
#
loop_
_entity.id
_entity.type
_entity.pdbx_description
1 polymer ?
#
loop_
_entity_poly.entity_id
_entity_poly.type
_entity_poly.pdbx_seq_one_letter_code
_entity_poly.pdbx_strand_id
1 'polypeptide(L)'
;MTWRGLAVWPDGLGPALAAALPAGQPGGGRDAAARDGALAEMLAAEAIGAWAAARPERGDPTMLTADAHQLRATVRLRGWGGGTARLRYTLNPLLPCASPGLAGRMVVRLGDLLPALEAAAARPDAHRVLPIDAEIGAFLAARHETRVETELARLLEPRSTEHAALVQLRLLAWLQQRQRIAELPNLAAWLGEHTRAALSVWRQRQRRAQLGEALGEFIRAGQLPAMLAVLEDPALLAADARGAREATLAVQTIDRELAAIATGGPARAESARRLGQDVVLGVGLSAMAVAAIAAILA
;
A
#
# COMPACT_ATOMS: atom_id res chain seq x y z
N MET A 1 -18.28 -30.97 -23.30
CA MET A 1 -18.63 -29.64 -23.86
C MET A 1 -17.55 -29.20 -24.84
N THR A 2 -17.92 -28.57 -25.96
CA THR A 2 -16.98 -28.13 -27.00
C THR A 2 -17.06 -26.62 -27.20
N TRP A 3 -15.93 -25.92 -27.23
CA TRP A 3 -15.86 -24.46 -27.38
C TRP A 3 -14.62 -24.05 -28.15
N ARG A 4 -14.78 -23.36 -29.29
CA ARG A 4 -13.66 -22.87 -30.14
C ARG A 4 -12.55 -23.91 -30.36
N GLY A 5 -12.93 -25.16 -30.65
CA GLY A 5 -11.99 -26.27 -30.89
C GLY A 5 -11.46 -26.99 -29.64
N LEU A 6 -11.80 -26.53 -28.43
CA LEU A 6 -11.54 -27.25 -27.18
C LEU A 6 -12.68 -28.21 -26.87
N ALA A 7 -12.34 -29.41 -26.40
CA ALA A 7 -13.29 -30.38 -25.86
C ALA A 7 -12.91 -30.71 -24.41
N VAL A 8 -13.77 -30.33 -23.47
CA VAL A 8 -13.52 -30.47 -22.03
C VAL A 8 -14.78 -31.04 -21.37
N TRP A 9 -14.65 -31.89 -20.37
CA TRP A 9 -15.77 -32.25 -19.49
C TRP A 9 -15.85 -31.25 -18.32
N PRO A 10 -17.02 -31.03 -17.68
CA PRO A 10 -17.12 -30.08 -16.57
C PRO A 10 -16.09 -30.31 -15.46
N ASP A 11 -15.85 -31.56 -15.08
CA ASP A 11 -14.82 -32.00 -14.12
C ASP A 11 -13.38 -31.87 -14.66
N GLY A 12 -13.21 -31.93 -15.98
CA GLY A 12 -11.93 -31.73 -16.67
C GLY A 12 -11.43 -30.28 -16.73
N LEU A 13 -12.20 -29.30 -16.23
CA LEU A 13 -11.83 -27.88 -16.29
C LEU A 13 -10.58 -27.56 -15.47
N GLY A 14 -10.42 -28.15 -14.28
CA GLY A 14 -9.24 -27.96 -13.44
C GLY A 14 -7.95 -28.32 -14.17
N PRO A 15 -7.81 -29.58 -14.63
CA PRO A 15 -6.65 -30.00 -15.42
C PRO A 15 -6.45 -29.19 -16.71
N ALA A 16 -7.53 -28.80 -17.40
CA ALA A 16 -7.43 -27.98 -18.61
C ALA A 16 -6.82 -26.58 -18.32
N LEU A 17 -7.23 -25.93 -17.23
CA LEU A 17 -6.65 -24.65 -16.78
C LEU A 17 -5.21 -24.82 -16.29
N ALA A 18 -4.89 -25.94 -15.63
CA ALA A 18 -3.53 -26.25 -15.19
C ALA A 18 -2.58 -26.46 -16.37
N ALA A 19 -3.05 -27.06 -17.46
CA ALA A 19 -2.28 -27.24 -18.69
C ALA A 19 -2.10 -25.94 -19.51
N ALA A 20 -2.95 -24.94 -19.29
CA ALA A 20 -2.88 -23.62 -19.92
C ALA A 20 -1.99 -22.66 -19.12
N LEU A 21 -0.72 -23.03 -18.91
CA LEU A 21 0.23 -22.21 -18.16
C LEU A 21 0.58 -20.90 -18.89
N PRO A 22 0.94 -19.83 -18.15
CA PRO A 22 1.32 -18.54 -18.73
C PRO A 22 2.55 -18.65 -19.63
N ALA A 23 2.66 -17.72 -20.60
CA ALA A 23 3.85 -17.59 -21.43
C ALA A 23 5.10 -17.34 -20.57
N GLY A 24 6.20 -18.03 -20.87
CA GLY A 24 7.47 -17.94 -20.10
C GLY A 24 7.69 -19.05 -19.08
N GLN A 25 6.68 -19.89 -18.83
CA GLN A 25 6.82 -21.16 -18.09
C GLN A 25 7.16 -22.31 -19.05
N PRO A 26 7.79 -23.40 -18.58
CA PRO A 26 7.94 -24.62 -19.37
C PRO A 26 6.56 -25.12 -19.85
N GLY A 27 6.35 -25.18 -21.16
CA GLY A 27 5.05 -25.53 -21.77
C GLY A 27 4.08 -24.36 -22.01
N GLY A 28 4.44 -23.13 -21.59
CA GLY A 28 3.68 -21.91 -21.84
C GLY A 28 4.06 -21.26 -23.19
N GLY A 29 3.26 -21.51 -24.23
CA GLY A 29 3.43 -20.94 -25.57
C GLY A 29 2.25 -20.09 -26.04
N ARG A 30 2.31 -19.58 -27.28
CA ARG A 30 1.20 -18.82 -27.90
C ARG A 30 -0.11 -19.63 -27.91
N ASP A 31 0.00 -20.94 -28.08
CA ASP A 31 -1.14 -21.87 -28.00
C ASP A 31 -1.73 -21.96 -26.60
N ALA A 32 -0.92 -21.85 -25.55
CA ALA A 32 -1.39 -21.89 -24.16
C ALA A 32 -2.22 -20.63 -23.82
N ALA A 33 -1.78 -19.46 -24.28
CA ALA A 33 -2.54 -18.22 -24.12
C ALA A 33 -3.88 -18.24 -24.87
N ALA A 34 -3.90 -18.78 -26.10
CA ALA A 34 -5.13 -18.96 -26.86
C ALA A 34 -6.11 -19.94 -26.17
N ARG A 35 -5.58 -21.04 -25.61
CA ARG A 35 -6.36 -22.00 -24.81
C ARG A 35 -6.92 -21.35 -23.55
N ASP A 36 -6.10 -20.60 -22.80
CA ASP A 36 -6.54 -19.90 -21.59
C ASP A 36 -7.66 -18.90 -21.90
N GLY A 37 -7.53 -18.13 -22.98
CA GLY A 37 -8.58 -17.21 -23.45
C GLY A 37 -9.87 -17.93 -23.83
N ALA A 38 -9.79 -19.05 -24.54
CA ALA A 38 -10.97 -19.85 -24.90
C ALA A 38 -11.65 -20.48 -23.67
N LEU A 39 -10.87 -20.92 -22.68
CA LEU A 39 -11.40 -21.39 -21.39
C LEU A 39 -12.06 -20.25 -20.61
N ALA A 40 -11.47 -19.06 -20.58
CA ALA A 40 -12.06 -17.89 -19.94
C ALA A 40 -13.42 -17.52 -20.53
N GLU A 41 -13.53 -17.52 -21.87
CA GLU A 41 -14.79 -17.27 -22.57
C GLU A 41 -15.84 -18.34 -22.28
N MET A 42 -15.45 -19.62 -22.31
CA MET A 42 -16.33 -20.75 -21.99
C MET A 42 -16.93 -20.61 -20.58
N LEU A 43 -16.09 -20.25 -19.60
CA LEU A 43 -16.51 -20.01 -18.21
C LEU A 43 -17.41 -18.77 -18.10
N ALA A 44 -17.06 -17.68 -18.80
CA ALA A 44 -17.83 -16.43 -18.77
C ALA A 44 -19.23 -16.55 -19.41
N ALA A 45 -19.39 -17.52 -20.32
CA ALA A 45 -20.64 -17.88 -20.98
C ALA A 45 -21.45 -18.96 -20.23
N GLU A 46 -21.00 -19.41 -19.05
CA GLU A 46 -21.65 -20.46 -18.25
C GLU A 46 -21.89 -21.76 -19.05
N ALA A 47 -20.94 -22.14 -19.91
CA ALA A 47 -21.10 -23.28 -20.81
C ALA A 47 -21.37 -24.60 -20.07
N ILE A 48 -20.92 -24.73 -18.81
CA ILE A 48 -21.23 -25.87 -17.94
C ILE A 48 -22.73 -25.95 -17.67
N GLY A 49 -23.37 -24.84 -17.30
CA GLY A 49 -24.80 -24.80 -17.01
C GLY A 49 -25.63 -25.10 -18.25
N ALA A 50 -25.26 -24.51 -19.40
CA ALA A 50 -25.90 -24.81 -20.68
C ALA A 50 -25.74 -26.30 -21.08
N TRP A 51 -24.55 -26.88 -20.87
CA TRP A 51 -24.31 -28.30 -21.12
C TRP A 51 -25.13 -29.19 -20.17
N ALA A 52 -25.22 -28.84 -18.89
CA ALA A 52 -25.97 -29.61 -17.89
C ALA A 52 -27.47 -29.60 -18.18
N ALA A 53 -28.04 -28.47 -18.59
CA ALA A 53 -29.43 -28.38 -19.01
C ALA A 53 -29.73 -29.22 -20.27
N ALA A 54 -28.77 -29.30 -21.20
CA ALA A 54 -28.89 -30.13 -22.40
C ALA A 54 -28.64 -31.63 -22.13
N ARG A 55 -28.03 -31.99 -21.01
CA ARG A 55 -27.59 -33.35 -20.65
C ARG A 55 -27.92 -33.71 -19.19
N PRO A 56 -29.19 -33.64 -18.77
CA PRO A 56 -29.57 -33.93 -17.39
C PRO A 56 -29.27 -35.36 -16.95
N GLU A 57 -29.08 -36.28 -17.90
CA GLU A 57 -28.71 -37.68 -17.62
C GLU A 57 -27.24 -37.85 -17.18
N ARG A 58 -26.39 -36.82 -17.32
CA ARG A 58 -24.95 -36.88 -17.08
C ARG A 58 -24.51 -36.27 -15.74
N GLY A 59 -25.42 -35.72 -14.95
CA GLY A 59 -25.14 -35.11 -13.65
C GLY A 59 -26.31 -34.29 -13.15
N ASP A 60 -26.25 -33.83 -11.89
CA ASP A 60 -27.27 -32.95 -11.32
C ASP A 60 -27.22 -31.56 -11.98
N PRO A 61 -28.26 -31.16 -12.76
CA PRO A 61 -28.26 -29.88 -13.45
C PRO A 61 -28.26 -28.68 -12.51
N THR A 62 -28.86 -28.80 -11.33
CA THR A 62 -28.93 -27.73 -10.34
C THR A 62 -27.56 -27.47 -9.76
N MET A 63 -26.83 -28.51 -9.36
CA MET A 63 -25.46 -28.38 -8.84
C MET A 63 -24.51 -27.80 -9.89
N LEU A 64 -24.51 -28.35 -11.11
CA LEU A 64 -23.62 -27.89 -12.19
C LEU A 64 -23.90 -26.44 -12.62
N THR A 65 -25.15 -26.00 -12.57
CA THR A 65 -25.51 -24.61 -12.84
C THR A 65 -25.02 -23.68 -11.73
N ALA A 66 -25.14 -24.09 -10.47
CA ALA A 66 -24.59 -23.32 -9.35
C ALA A 66 -23.06 -23.19 -9.45
N ASP A 67 -22.36 -24.27 -9.78
CA ASP A 67 -20.92 -24.25 -10.01
C ASP A 67 -20.56 -23.30 -11.18
N ALA A 68 -21.31 -23.35 -12.28
CA ALA A 68 -21.11 -22.46 -13.42
C ALA A 68 -21.22 -20.98 -13.03
N HIS A 69 -22.21 -20.62 -12.21
CA HIS A 69 -22.38 -19.26 -11.69
C HIS A 69 -21.19 -18.82 -10.84
N GLN A 70 -20.69 -19.68 -9.94
CA GLN A 70 -19.54 -19.38 -9.09
C GLN A 70 -18.25 -19.21 -9.91
N LEU A 71 -18.03 -20.08 -10.89
CA LEU A 71 -16.87 -20.00 -11.78
C LEU A 71 -16.92 -18.74 -12.65
N ARG A 72 -18.09 -18.38 -13.19
CA ARG A 72 -18.27 -17.12 -13.92
C ARG A 72 -18.03 -15.90 -13.04
N ALA A 73 -18.52 -15.91 -11.80
CA ALA A 73 -18.26 -14.81 -10.88
C ALA A 73 -16.75 -14.60 -10.70
N THR A 74 -16.01 -15.67 -10.48
CA THR A 74 -14.56 -15.63 -10.29
C THR A 74 -13.80 -15.19 -11.55
N VAL A 75 -14.16 -15.72 -12.73
CA VAL A 75 -13.46 -15.39 -13.99
C VAL A 75 -13.67 -13.92 -14.41
N ARG A 76 -14.79 -13.32 -14.00
CA ARG A 76 -15.10 -11.91 -14.28
C ARG A 76 -14.45 -10.93 -13.31
N LEU A 77 -13.98 -11.38 -12.15
CA LEU A 77 -13.22 -10.54 -11.23
C LEU A 77 -11.93 -10.08 -11.91
N ARG A 78 -11.67 -8.77 -11.84
CA ARG A 78 -10.45 -8.16 -12.38
C ARG A 78 -9.29 -8.31 -11.40
N GLY A 79 -8.07 -8.21 -11.92
CA GLY A 79 -6.84 -8.19 -11.13
C GLY A 79 -6.36 -9.56 -10.68
N TRP A 80 -5.42 -9.57 -9.75
CA TRP A 80 -4.74 -10.79 -9.33
C TRP A 80 -5.64 -11.70 -8.48
N GLY A 81 -6.76 -11.18 -7.96
CA GLY A 81 -7.75 -11.95 -7.21
C GLY A 81 -8.82 -12.63 -8.06
N GLY A 82 -8.68 -12.67 -9.39
CA GLY A 82 -9.72 -13.17 -10.30
C GLY A 82 -9.17 -13.87 -11.54
N GLY A 83 -10.05 -14.09 -12.51
CA GLY A 83 -9.70 -14.67 -13.80
C GLY A 83 -9.37 -16.16 -13.77
N THR A 84 -8.83 -16.63 -14.89
CA THR A 84 -8.41 -18.03 -15.09
C THR A 84 -7.25 -18.43 -14.19
N ALA A 85 -6.32 -17.51 -13.91
CA ALA A 85 -5.19 -17.77 -13.01
C ALA A 85 -5.66 -18.16 -11.60
N ARG A 86 -6.63 -17.45 -11.02
CA ARG A 86 -7.21 -17.84 -9.73
C ARG A 86 -7.90 -19.19 -9.81
N LEU A 87 -8.74 -19.41 -10.83
CA LEU A 87 -9.47 -20.67 -11.01
C LEU A 87 -8.54 -21.86 -11.21
N ARG A 88 -7.39 -21.67 -11.86
CA ARG A 88 -6.34 -22.68 -12.01
C ARG A 88 -5.92 -23.23 -10.65
N TYR A 89 -5.70 -22.36 -9.67
CA TYR A 89 -5.35 -22.80 -8.32
C TYR A 89 -6.57 -23.31 -7.54
N THR A 90 -7.73 -22.66 -7.66
CA THR A 90 -8.96 -23.08 -6.95
C THR A 90 -9.37 -24.50 -7.31
N LEU A 91 -9.36 -24.83 -8.60
CA LEU A 91 -9.76 -26.14 -9.12
C LEU A 91 -8.64 -27.19 -9.02
N ASN A 92 -7.42 -26.79 -8.68
CA ASN A 92 -6.29 -27.70 -8.48
C ASN A 92 -5.60 -27.39 -7.14
N PRO A 93 -6.11 -27.89 -6.01
CA PRO A 93 -5.56 -27.61 -4.68
C PRO A 93 -4.10 -28.02 -4.48
N LEU A 94 -3.63 -29.02 -5.24
CA LEU A 94 -2.27 -29.53 -5.18
C LEU A 94 -1.33 -28.92 -6.23
N LEU A 95 -1.82 -28.02 -7.07
CA LEU A 95 -0.99 -27.33 -8.06
C LEU A 95 -0.06 -26.34 -7.34
N PRO A 96 1.28 -26.43 -7.54
CA PRO A 96 2.20 -25.46 -6.99
C PRO A 96 2.07 -24.10 -7.69
N CYS A 97 2.38 -23.03 -6.98
CA CYS A 97 2.43 -21.69 -7.56
C CYS A 97 3.42 -21.65 -8.73
N ALA A 98 2.94 -21.19 -9.88
CA ALA A 98 3.69 -21.09 -11.14
C ALA A 98 4.43 -19.74 -11.26
N SER A 99 4.65 -19.02 -10.17
CA SER A 99 5.39 -17.75 -10.24
C SER A 99 6.88 -18.00 -10.50
N PRO A 100 7.48 -17.30 -11.50
CA PRO A 100 8.93 -17.33 -11.68
C PRO A 100 9.68 -16.68 -10.51
N GLY A 101 9.03 -15.80 -9.75
CA GLY A 101 9.60 -15.13 -8.57
C GLY A 101 9.97 -16.09 -7.43
N LEU A 102 9.47 -17.32 -7.44
CA LEU A 102 9.79 -18.36 -6.46
C LEU A 102 11.10 -19.12 -6.77
N ALA A 103 11.76 -18.79 -7.88
CA ALA A 103 13.04 -19.37 -8.29
C ALA A 103 13.04 -20.92 -8.34
N GLY A 104 11.96 -21.51 -8.85
CA GLY A 104 11.82 -22.96 -9.04
C GLY A 104 11.41 -23.74 -7.78
N ARG A 105 11.11 -23.07 -6.67
CA ARG A 105 10.63 -23.73 -5.45
C ARG A 105 9.18 -24.16 -5.58
N MET A 106 8.88 -25.38 -5.13
CA MET A 106 7.54 -25.95 -5.19
C MET A 106 6.69 -25.49 -4.00
N VAL A 107 5.87 -24.46 -4.20
CA VAL A 107 4.97 -23.92 -3.17
C VAL A 107 3.55 -24.40 -3.44
N VAL A 108 3.10 -25.42 -2.69
CA VAL A 108 1.72 -25.95 -2.79
C VAL A 108 0.83 -25.38 -1.70
N ARG A 109 1.37 -25.22 -0.48
CA ARG A 109 0.64 -24.68 0.67
C ARG A 109 1.07 -23.26 0.96
N LEU A 110 0.16 -22.52 1.58
CA LEU A 110 0.38 -21.12 1.92
C LEU A 110 1.56 -20.95 2.91
N GLY A 111 1.79 -21.91 3.80
CA GLY A 111 2.91 -21.92 4.77
C GLY A 111 4.29 -21.95 4.13
N ASP A 112 4.36 -22.48 2.91
CA ASP A 112 5.62 -22.64 2.18
C ASP A 112 5.96 -21.38 1.35
N LEU A 113 5.03 -20.43 1.21
CA LEU A 113 5.20 -19.24 0.37
C LEU A 113 6.24 -18.25 0.92
N LEU A 114 6.11 -17.83 2.18
CA LEU A 114 7.04 -16.86 2.77
C LEU A 114 8.47 -17.40 2.86
N PRO A 115 8.71 -18.65 3.30
CA PRO A 115 10.05 -19.25 3.23
C PRO A 115 10.62 -19.31 1.80
N ALA A 116 9.77 -19.58 0.79
CA ALA A 116 10.22 -19.60 -0.60
C ALA A 116 10.61 -18.20 -1.10
N LEU A 117 9.84 -17.16 -0.75
CA LEU A 117 10.14 -15.77 -1.08
C LEU A 117 11.41 -15.27 -0.36
N GLU A 118 11.58 -15.61 0.92
CA GLU A 118 12.81 -15.31 1.67
C GLU A 118 14.04 -15.89 0.99
N ALA A 119 13.95 -17.15 0.57
CA ALA A 119 15.04 -17.82 -0.10
C ALA A 119 15.25 -17.35 -1.57
N ALA A 120 14.25 -16.69 -2.18
CA ALA A 120 14.38 -16.00 -3.46
C ALA A 120 15.02 -14.61 -3.28
N ALA A 121 14.67 -13.91 -2.20
CA ALA A 121 15.18 -12.59 -1.83
C ALA A 121 16.70 -12.59 -1.54
N ALA A 122 17.27 -13.74 -1.19
CA ALA A 122 18.73 -13.89 -1.07
C ALA A 122 19.50 -13.56 -2.37
N ARG A 123 18.82 -13.43 -3.51
CA ARG A 123 19.40 -13.02 -4.80
C ARG A 123 19.18 -11.51 -5.00
N PRO A 124 20.24 -10.69 -5.09
CA PRO A 124 20.08 -9.24 -5.24
C PRO A 124 19.25 -8.80 -6.47
N ASP A 125 19.32 -9.55 -7.57
CA ASP A 125 18.52 -9.24 -8.77
C ASP A 125 17.01 -9.37 -8.56
N ALA A 126 16.56 -10.12 -7.54
CA ALA A 126 15.14 -10.24 -7.20
C ALA A 126 14.56 -8.88 -6.76
N HIS A 127 15.40 -8.00 -6.19
CA HIS A 127 14.98 -6.72 -5.64
C HIS A 127 14.56 -5.68 -6.69
N ARG A 128 14.73 -5.99 -7.99
CA ARG A 128 14.32 -5.09 -9.08
C ARG A 128 12.81 -5.02 -9.30
N VAL A 129 12.08 -6.03 -8.81
CA VAL A 129 10.64 -6.17 -8.94
C VAL A 129 10.03 -6.37 -7.56
N LEU A 130 8.72 -6.19 -7.43
CA LEU A 130 8.03 -6.47 -6.17
C LEU A 130 7.86 -7.99 -5.94
N PRO A 131 7.81 -8.46 -4.67
CA PRO A 131 7.75 -9.88 -4.35
C PRO A 131 6.52 -10.64 -4.86
N ILE A 132 5.36 -9.99 -4.88
CA ILE A 132 4.10 -10.59 -5.35
C ILE A 132 3.89 -10.16 -6.80
N ASP A 133 3.78 -11.16 -7.68
CA ASP A 133 3.33 -11.01 -9.06
C ASP A 133 1.87 -11.51 -9.22
N ALA A 134 1.37 -11.49 -10.46
CA ALA A 134 0.02 -11.93 -10.76
C ALA A 134 -0.24 -13.41 -10.40
N GLU A 135 0.75 -14.29 -10.52
CA GLU A 135 0.61 -15.71 -10.21
C GLU A 135 0.62 -15.97 -8.70
N ILE A 136 1.47 -15.29 -7.94
CA ILE A 136 1.44 -15.32 -6.47
C ILE A 136 0.12 -14.74 -5.97
N GLY A 137 -0.34 -13.62 -6.54
CA GLY A 137 -1.62 -13.02 -6.17
C GLY A 137 -2.81 -13.95 -6.44
N ALA A 138 -2.84 -14.62 -7.60
CA ALA A 138 -3.86 -15.61 -7.92
C ALA A 138 -3.81 -16.83 -6.98
N PHE A 139 -2.60 -17.30 -6.65
CA PHE A 139 -2.40 -18.39 -5.70
C PHE A 139 -2.90 -18.01 -4.30
N LEU A 140 -2.55 -16.81 -3.82
CA LEU A 140 -3.03 -16.27 -2.55
C LEU A 140 -4.57 -16.19 -2.50
N ALA A 141 -5.20 -15.68 -3.56
CA ALA A 141 -6.65 -15.57 -3.66
C ALA A 141 -7.38 -16.92 -3.74
N ALA A 142 -6.72 -17.95 -4.26
CA ALA A 142 -7.28 -19.31 -4.33
C ALA A 142 -7.10 -20.11 -3.03
N ARG A 143 -6.13 -19.72 -2.19
CA ARG A 143 -5.79 -20.44 -0.94
C ARG A 143 -6.29 -19.74 0.32
N HIS A 144 -6.90 -18.56 0.21
CA HIS A 144 -7.33 -17.80 1.38
C HIS A 144 -8.67 -17.03 1.23
N GLU A 145 -9.21 -16.63 2.39
CA GLU A 145 -10.45 -15.87 2.64
C GLU A 145 -10.45 -14.41 2.11
N THR A 146 -11.64 -13.80 2.15
CA THR A 146 -12.06 -12.45 1.70
C THR A 146 -11.09 -11.28 1.99
N ARG A 147 -10.31 -11.34 3.08
CA ARG A 147 -9.35 -10.26 3.41
C ARG A 147 -8.23 -10.12 2.37
N VAL A 148 -7.74 -11.24 1.84
CA VAL A 148 -6.69 -11.25 0.81
C VAL A 148 -7.23 -10.66 -0.49
N GLU A 149 -8.48 -10.96 -0.84
CA GLU A 149 -9.13 -10.40 -2.03
C GLU A 149 -9.24 -8.87 -1.95
N THR A 150 -9.58 -8.35 -0.78
CA THR A 150 -9.71 -6.90 -0.56
C THR A 150 -8.39 -6.17 -0.81
N GLU A 151 -7.27 -6.69 -0.28
CA GLU A 151 -5.96 -6.08 -0.51
C GLU A 151 -5.46 -6.29 -1.94
N LEU A 152 -5.68 -7.47 -2.54
CA LEU A 152 -5.34 -7.71 -3.94
C LEU A 152 -6.13 -6.79 -4.90
N ALA A 153 -7.36 -6.43 -4.56
CA ALA A 153 -8.14 -5.46 -5.33
C ALA A 153 -7.51 -4.06 -5.31
N ARG A 154 -6.80 -3.68 -4.23
CA ARG A 154 -6.08 -2.39 -4.16
C ARG A 154 -4.91 -2.31 -5.14
N LEU A 155 -4.33 -3.45 -5.54
CA LEU A 155 -3.27 -3.51 -6.55
C LEU A 155 -3.74 -3.14 -7.96
N LEU A 156 -5.06 -3.11 -8.19
CA LEU A 156 -5.64 -2.64 -9.46
C LEU A 156 -5.69 -1.12 -9.58
N GLU A 157 -5.56 -0.40 -8.47
CA GLU A 157 -5.55 1.06 -8.52
C GLU A 157 -4.27 1.53 -9.21
N PRO A 158 -4.35 2.29 -10.33
CA PRO A 158 -3.17 2.86 -10.97
C PRO A 158 -2.55 3.88 -10.01
N ARG A 159 -1.55 3.42 -9.26
CA ARG A 159 -0.82 4.14 -8.21
C ARG A 159 0.67 4.02 -8.47
N SER A 160 1.46 4.61 -7.58
CA SER A 160 2.91 4.53 -7.61
C SER A 160 3.42 3.16 -7.13
N THR A 161 4.65 2.80 -7.49
CA THR A 161 5.29 1.54 -7.08
C THR A 161 5.35 1.40 -5.56
N GLU A 162 5.51 2.50 -4.83
CA GLU A 162 5.53 2.54 -3.36
C GLU A 162 4.18 2.11 -2.77
N HIS A 163 3.07 2.52 -3.40
CA HIS A 163 1.74 2.09 -2.97
C HIS A 163 1.58 0.57 -3.14
N ALA A 164 1.99 0.04 -4.29
CA ALA A 164 1.97 -1.40 -4.52
C ALA A 164 2.86 -2.15 -3.50
N ALA A 165 4.04 -1.62 -3.20
CA ALA A 165 4.94 -2.18 -2.19
C ALA A 165 4.31 -2.23 -0.79
N LEU A 166 3.62 -1.17 -0.37
CA LEU A 166 2.89 -1.13 0.91
C LEU A 166 1.75 -2.15 0.95
N VAL A 167 0.97 -2.27 -0.13
CA VAL A 167 -0.12 -3.28 -0.21
C VAL A 167 0.46 -4.69 -0.12
N GLN A 168 1.58 -4.96 -0.79
CA GLN A 168 2.26 -6.26 -0.68
C GLN A 168 2.83 -6.49 0.72
N LEU A 169 3.43 -5.48 1.36
CA LEU A 169 3.89 -5.56 2.75
C LEU A 169 2.72 -5.90 3.69
N ARG A 170 1.54 -5.30 3.53
CA ARG A 170 0.35 -5.65 4.32
C ARG A 170 -0.04 -7.11 4.16
N LEU A 171 -0.10 -7.60 2.93
CA LEU A 171 -0.43 -9.00 2.63
C LEU A 171 0.57 -9.96 3.28
N LEU A 172 1.88 -9.71 3.10
CA LEU A 172 2.94 -10.58 3.60
C LEU A 172 3.09 -10.50 5.13
N ALA A 173 2.92 -9.32 5.73
CA ALA A 173 2.91 -9.14 7.17
C ALA A 173 1.75 -9.89 7.84
N TRP A 174 0.54 -9.73 7.30
CA TRP A 174 -0.62 -10.49 7.76
C TRP A 174 -0.39 -11.99 7.63
N LEU A 175 0.27 -12.44 6.55
CA LEU A 175 0.58 -13.84 6.34
C LEU A 175 1.62 -14.38 7.35
N GLN A 176 2.66 -13.59 7.64
CA GLN A 176 3.69 -13.94 8.63
C GLN A 176 3.06 -14.13 10.01
N GLN A 177 2.16 -13.23 10.42
CA GLN A 177 1.44 -13.34 11.68
C GLN A 177 0.51 -14.55 11.73
N ARG A 178 -0.33 -14.72 10.71
CA ARG A 178 -1.35 -15.79 10.70
C ARG A 178 -0.73 -17.18 10.73
N GLN A 179 0.39 -17.36 10.05
CA GLN A 179 1.09 -18.65 9.99
C GLN A 179 2.23 -18.79 11.01
N ARG A 180 2.46 -17.77 11.85
CA ARG A 180 3.53 -17.75 12.85
C ARG A 180 4.89 -18.10 12.23
N ILE A 181 5.14 -17.56 11.03
CA ILE A 181 6.41 -17.75 10.33
C ILE A 181 7.48 -16.94 11.06
N ALA A 182 8.68 -17.53 11.15
CA ALA A 182 9.85 -16.89 11.73
C ALA A 182 10.22 -15.60 10.97
N GLU A 183 11.25 -14.93 11.45
CA GLU A 183 11.81 -13.71 10.88
C GLU A 183 12.35 -13.93 9.46
N LEU A 184 12.11 -12.96 8.56
CA LEU A 184 12.38 -13.03 7.12
C LEU A 184 13.28 -11.85 6.68
N PRO A 185 14.56 -11.82 7.08
CA PRO A 185 15.43 -10.66 6.90
C PRO A 185 15.69 -10.32 5.42
N ASN A 186 15.82 -11.32 4.53
CA ASN A 186 16.06 -11.05 3.11
C ASN A 186 14.80 -10.46 2.45
N LEU A 187 13.61 -11.02 2.73
CA LEU A 187 12.35 -10.51 2.23
C LEU A 187 12.03 -9.12 2.80
N ALA A 188 12.37 -8.88 4.07
CA ALA A 188 12.25 -7.58 4.70
C ALA A 188 13.17 -6.54 4.06
N ALA A 189 14.41 -6.91 3.72
CA ALA A 189 15.32 -6.05 2.95
C ALA A 189 14.75 -5.73 1.57
N TRP A 190 14.24 -6.74 0.86
CA TRP A 190 13.60 -6.60 -0.46
C TRP A 190 12.43 -5.62 -0.43
N LEU A 191 11.51 -5.78 0.53
CA LEU A 191 10.38 -4.86 0.69
C LEU A 191 10.84 -3.47 1.14
N GLY A 192 11.84 -3.40 2.02
CA GLY A 192 12.39 -2.16 2.55
C GLY A 192 12.95 -1.23 1.48
N GLU A 193 13.51 -1.75 0.39
CA GLU A 193 13.97 -0.94 -0.75
C GLU A 193 12.83 -0.19 -1.44
N HIS A 194 11.63 -0.80 -1.48
CA HIS A 194 10.46 -0.25 -2.17
C HIS A 194 9.55 0.57 -1.26
N THR A 195 9.57 0.32 0.05
CA THR A 195 8.69 1.02 1.00
C THR A 195 9.34 2.19 1.72
N ARG A 196 10.68 2.35 1.67
CA ARG A 196 11.38 3.43 2.41
C ARG A 196 10.86 4.83 2.03
N ALA A 197 10.52 5.06 0.77
CA ALA A 197 9.97 6.32 0.30
C ALA A 197 8.60 6.66 0.91
N ALA A 198 7.86 5.69 1.46
CA ALA A 198 6.60 5.93 2.15
C ALA A 198 6.76 6.78 3.42
N LEU A 199 7.97 6.83 4.01
CA LEU A 199 8.26 7.73 5.13
C LEU A 199 8.19 9.21 4.75
N SER A 200 8.13 9.56 3.46
CA SER A 200 7.97 10.93 3.01
C SER A 200 6.66 11.60 3.45
N VAL A 201 5.64 10.80 3.78
CA VAL A 201 4.33 11.26 4.27
C VAL A 201 4.44 12.00 5.61
N TRP A 202 5.41 11.64 6.45
CA TRP A 202 5.66 12.29 7.74
C TRP A 202 6.25 13.68 7.53
N ARG A 203 5.61 14.73 8.04
CA ARG A 203 6.06 16.11 7.86
C ARG A 203 7.19 16.46 8.81
N GLN A 204 7.10 16.06 10.08
CA GLN A 204 8.13 16.38 11.07
C GLN A 204 9.45 15.64 10.77
N ARG A 205 10.53 16.40 10.50
CA ARG A 205 11.86 15.84 10.13
C ARG A 205 12.42 14.89 11.17
N GLN A 206 12.36 15.27 12.45
CA GLN A 206 12.88 14.45 13.56
C GLN A 206 12.12 13.12 13.68
N ARG A 207 10.79 13.14 13.62
CA ARG A 207 9.96 11.94 13.66
C ARG A 207 10.25 11.04 12.46
N ARG A 208 10.35 11.61 11.26
CA ARG A 208 10.71 10.88 10.04
C ARG A 208 12.06 10.17 10.17
N ALA A 209 13.06 10.84 10.74
CA ALA A 209 14.36 10.23 11.00
C ALA A 209 14.27 9.08 12.01
N GLN A 210 13.56 9.26 13.12
CA GLN A 210 13.34 8.21 14.13
C GLN A 210 12.63 6.98 13.55
N LEU A 211 11.58 7.19 12.75
CA LEU A 211 10.87 6.11 12.07
C LEU A 211 11.73 5.44 11.00
N GLY A 212 12.63 6.19 10.35
CA GLY A 212 13.63 5.64 9.43
C GLY A 212 14.59 4.67 10.10
N GLU A 213 15.12 5.04 11.28
CA GLU A 213 15.98 4.16 12.08
C GLU A 213 15.21 2.91 12.55
N ALA A 214 14.01 3.09 13.11
CA ALA A 214 13.16 1.98 13.55
C ALA A 214 12.80 1.03 12.40
N LEU A 215 12.48 1.57 11.22
CA LEU A 215 12.26 0.76 10.02
C LEU A 215 13.51 -0.05 9.64
N GLY A 216 14.70 0.55 9.73
CA GLY A 216 15.97 -0.13 9.48
C GLY A 216 16.26 -1.26 10.47
N GLU A 217 15.88 -1.11 11.74
CA GLU A 217 15.95 -2.18 12.74
C GLU A 217 15.01 -3.35 12.39
N PHE A 218 13.74 -3.06 12.10
CA PHE A 218 12.77 -4.10 11.75
C PHE A 218 13.06 -4.79 10.41
N ILE A 219 13.67 -4.07 9.46
CA ILE A 219 14.18 -4.66 8.22
C ILE A 219 15.26 -5.70 8.54
N ARG A 220 16.27 -5.34 9.35
CA ARG A 220 17.34 -6.28 9.74
C ARG A 220 16.81 -7.46 10.55
N ALA A 221 15.80 -7.23 11.39
CA ALA A 221 15.14 -8.27 12.17
C ALA A 221 14.18 -9.15 11.35
N GLY A 222 13.83 -8.80 10.11
CA GLY A 222 12.90 -9.61 9.31
C GLY A 222 11.44 -9.60 9.79
N GLN A 223 11.02 -8.53 10.47
CA GLN A 223 9.71 -8.42 11.12
C GLN A 223 8.73 -7.58 10.29
N LEU A 224 8.08 -8.20 9.30
CA LEU A 224 7.19 -7.48 8.37
C LEU A 224 6.01 -6.75 9.05
N PRO A 225 5.35 -7.30 10.08
CA PRO A 225 4.31 -6.58 10.82
C PRO A 225 4.81 -5.33 11.52
N ALA A 226 6.03 -5.37 12.07
CA ALA A 226 6.62 -4.23 12.74
C ALA A 226 7.01 -3.13 11.73
N MET A 227 7.56 -3.53 10.57
CA MET A 227 7.77 -2.60 9.44
C MET A 227 6.47 -1.91 9.03
N LEU A 228 5.37 -2.67 8.91
CA LEU A 228 4.07 -2.12 8.55
C LEU A 228 3.57 -1.12 9.61
N ALA A 229 3.67 -1.45 10.90
CA ALA A 229 3.24 -0.58 11.99
C ALA A 229 3.99 0.76 12.03
N VAL A 230 5.29 0.76 11.68
CA VAL A 230 6.09 2.00 11.56
C VAL A 230 5.63 2.87 10.41
N LEU A 231 5.24 2.26 9.29
CA LEU A 231 4.81 2.97 8.08
C LEU A 231 3.36 3.45 8.18
N GLU A 232 2.51 2.71 8.91
CA GLU A 232 1.07 2.90 8.95
C GLU A 232 0.54 2.95 10.38
N ASP A 233 0.74 4.11 11.02
CA ASP A 233 0.02 4.46 12.24
C ASP A 233 -0.93 5.63 11.96
N PRO A 234 -2.25 5.39 11.84
CA PRO A 234 -3.22 6.43 11.50
C PRO A 234 -3.33 7.50 12.58
N ALA A 235 -3.15 7.15 13.86
CA ALA A 235 -3.25 8.10 14.97
C ALA A 235 -2.05 9.05 14.96
N LEU A 236 -0.84 8.51 14.78
CA LEU A 236 0.39 9.29 14.68
C LEU A 236 0.42 10.13 13.40
N LEU A 237 -0.03 9.61 12.25
CA LEU A 237 -0.14 10.38 11.02
C LEU A 237 -1.10 11.56 11.17
N ALA A 238 -2.25 11.35 11.82
CA ALA A 238 -3.20 12.43 12.09
C ALA A 238 -2.61 13.48 13.05
N ALA A 239 -1.86 13.06 14.07
CA ALA A 239 -1.19 13.95 14.99
C ALA A 239 -0.07 14.76 14.31
N ASP A 240 0.74 14.13 13.47
CA ASP A 240 1.80 14.79 12.68
C ASP A 240 1.21 15.84 11.72
N ALA A 241 0.11 15.50 11.04
CA ALA A 241 -0.61 16.43 10.18
C ALA A 241 -1.22 17.62 10.94
N ARG A 242 -1.74 17.41 12.16
CA ARG A 242 -2.20 18.51 13.04
C ARG A 242 -1.04 19.40 13.46
N GLY A 243 0.04 18.84 13.98
CA GLY A 243 1.20 19.62 14.42
C GLY A 243 1.83 20.43 13.28
N ALA A 244 1.88 19.88 12.06
CA ALA A 244 2.35 20.63 10.90
C ALA A 244 1.44 21.82 10.54
N ARG A 245 0.12 21.66 10.67
CA ARG A 245 -0.84 22.76 10.46
C ARG A 245 -0.69 23.85 11.52
N GLU A 246 -0.58 23.47 12.79
CA GLU A 246 -0.36 24.39 13.90
C GLU A 246 0.95 25.17 13.73
N ALA A 247 2.05 24.50 13.36
CA ALA A 247 3.32 25.15 13.09
C ALA A 247 3.23 26.14 11.90
N THR A 248 2.50 25.78 10.85
CA THR A 248 2.29 26.69 9.69
C THR A 248 1.54 27.96 10.12
N LEU A 249 0.51 27.81 10.95
CA LEU A 249 -0.24 28.96 11.48
C LEU A 249 0.62 29.83 12.40
N ALA A 250 1.42 29.22 13.27
CA ALA A 250 2.33 29.95 14.15
C ALA A 250 3.36 30.78 13.36
N VAL A 251 3.97 30.20 12.32
CA VAL A 251 4.89 30.93 11.43
C VAL A 251 4.20 32.10 10.76
N GLN A 252 2.99 31.91 10.23
CA GLN A 252 2.21 33.00 9.61
C GLN A 252 1.90 34.14 10.60
N THR A 253 1.61 33.81 11.87
CA THR A 253 1.39 34.82 12.91
C THR A 253 2.68 35.59 13.20
N ILE A 254 3.80 34.89 13.38
CA ILE A 254 5.11 35.49 13.62
C ILE A 254 5.50 36.42 12.45
N ASP A 255 5.29 35.99 11.21
CA ASP A 255 5.59 36.80 10.02
C ASP A 255 4.74 38.08 9.97
N ARG A 256 3.46 38.00 10.34
CA ARG A 256 2.58 39.18 10.45
C ARG A 256 3.04 40.12 11.54
N GLU A 257 3.43 39.60 12.70
CA GLU A 257 3.95 40.42 13.80
C GLU A 257 5.28 41.09 13.43
N LEU A 258 6.19 40.37 12.77
CA LEU A 258 7.44 40.92 12.25
C LEU A 258 7.20 42.04 11.23
N ALA A 259 6.24 41.84 10.30
CA ALA A 259 5.86 42.86 9.32
C ALA A 259 5.22 44.09 10.00
N ALA A 260 4.36 43.89 11.00
CA ALA A 260 3.78 44.97 11.80
C ALA A 260 4.86 45.72 12.59
N ILE A 261 5.86 45.02 13.12
CA ILE A 261 6.98 45.64 13.82
C ILE A 261 7.81 46.51 12.87
N ALA A 262 8.13 45.98 11.69
CA ALA A 262 8.91 46.69 10.67
C ALA A 262 8.19 47.95 10.15
N THR A 263 6.89 47.86 9.88
CA THR A 263 6.07 48.98 9.38
C THR A 263 5.69 49.99 10.45
N GLY A 264 5.54 49.55 11.72
CA GLY A 264 5.21 50.41 12.86
C GLY A 264 6.41 51.13 13.49
N GLY A 265 7.62 50.96 12.96
CA GLY A 265 8.84 51.65 13.43
C GLY A 265 8.75 53.19 13.38
N PRO A 266 8.35 53.80 12.24
CA PRO A 266 8.20 55.26 12.12
C PRO A 266 7.14 55.82 13.06
N ALA A 267 5.98 55.17 13.15
CA ALA A 267 4.88 55.60 14.03
C ALA A 267 5.28 55.54 15.51
N ARG A 268 6.01 54.49 15.94
CA ARG A 268 6.54 54.39 17.30
C ARG A 268 7.64 55.41 17.59
N ALA A 269 8.49 55.72 16.62
CA ALA A 269 9.51 56.78 16.75
C ALA A 269 8.86 58.18 16.89
N GLU A 270 7.79 58.44 16.14
CA GLU A 270 7.01 59.67 16.22
C GLU A 270 6.33 59.82 17.61
N SER A 271 5.67 58.77 18.10
CA SER A 271 5.05 58.77 19.44
C SER A 271 6.07 58.92 20.56
N ALA A 272 7.23 58.26 20.45
CA ALA A 272 8.32 58.41 21.43
C ALA A 272 8.89 59.83 21.45
N ARG A 273 9.02 60.49 20.27
CA ARG A 273 9.42 61.90 20.19
C ARG A 273 8.42 62.83 20.89
N ARG A 274 7.13 62.65 20.64
CA ARG A 274 6.08 63.47 21.27
C ARG A 274 6.07 63.32 22.79
N LEU A 275 6.13 62.09 23.30
CA LEU A 275 6.23 61.83 24.74
C LEU A 275 7.50 62.44 25.35
N GLY A 276 8.64 62.36 24.66
CA GLY A 276 9.88 63.00 25.10
C GLY A 276 9.75 64.52 25.16
N GLN A 277 9.09 65.13 24.19
CA GLN A 277 8.80 66.57 24.19
C GLN A 277 7.89 66.96 25.36
N ASP A 278 6.82 66.21 25.62
CA ASP A 278 5.89 66.49 26.73
C ASP A 278 6.57 66.38 28.10
N VAL A 279 7.45 65.38 28.30
CA VAL A 279 8.23 65.24 29.54
C VAL A 279 9.22 66.38 29.72
N VAL A 280 9.94 66.78 28.66
CA VAL A 280 10.88 67.91 28.69
C VAL A 280 10.16 69.22 29.02
N LEU A 281 8.98 69.44 28.43
CA LEU A 281 8.16 70.62 28.73
C LEU A 281 7.69 70.62 30.20
N GLY A 282 7.26 69.47 30.72
CA GLY A 282 6.85 69.35 32.13
C GLY A 282 7.98 69.61 33.13
N VAL A 283 9.17 69.04 32.88
CA VAL A 283 10.37 69.25 33.71
C VAL A 283 10.88 70.69 33.59
N GLY A 284 10.87 71.25 32.38
CA GLY A 284 11.27 72.64 32.13
C GLY A 284 10.35 73.64 32.83
N LEU A 285 9.03 73.45 32.74
CA LEU A 285 8.05 74.31 33.42
C LEU A 285 8.18 74.24 34.95
N SER A 286 8.41 73.05 35.51
CA SER A 286 8.60 72.90 36.96
C SER A 286 9.92 73.50 37.43
N ALA A 287 11.01 73.35 36.68
CA ALA A 287 12.29 74.02 36.97
C ALA A 287 12.17 75.55 36.89
N MET A 288 11.47 76.08 35.88
CA MET A 288 11.22 77.53 35.76
C MET A 288 10.32 78.06 36.87
N ALA A 289 9.29 77.32 37.28
CA ALA A 289 8.44 77.70 38.40
C ALA A 289 9.23 77.76 39.72
N VAL A 290 10.11 76.78 39.97
CA VAL A 290 11.00 76.79 41.13
C VAL A 290 11.96 77.98 41.08
N ALA A 291 12.54 78.28 39.92
CA ALA A 291 13.42 79.44 39.75
C ALA A 291 12.68 80.78 39.95
N ALA A 292 11.43 80.89 39.47
CA ALA A 292 10.61 82.09 39.65
C ALA A 292 10.19 82.30 41.12
N ILE A 293 9.83 81.23 41.82
CA ILE A 293 9.52 81.28 43.26
C ILE A 293 10.77 81.69 44.05
N ALA A 294 11.94 81.15 43.72
CA ALA A 294 13.21 81.52 44.34
C ALA A 294 13.57 83.00 44.10
N ALA A 295 13.26 83.55 42.92
CA ALA A 295 13.54 84.95 42.59
C ALA A 295 12.59 85.96 43.25
N ILE A 296 11.36 85.56 43.61
CA ILE A 296 10.39 86.43 44.32
C ILE A 296 10.68 86.49 45.83
N LEU A 297 11.37 85.49 46.37
CA LEU A 297 11.73 85.38 47.79
C LEU A 297 13.08 86.02 48.14
N ALA A 298 13.80 86.57 47.16
CA ALA A 298 15.09 87.26 47.31
C ALA A 298 14.92 88.78 47.19
#